data_AF-G2E213-F1
#
_entry.id   AF-G2E213-F1
#
_cell.length_a   1.000
_cell.length_b   1.000
_cell.length_c   1.000
_cell.angle_alpha   90.00
_cell.angle_beta   90.00
_cell.angle_gamma   90.00
#
_symmetry.space_group_name_H-M   'P 1'
#
loop_
_entity.id
_entity.type
_entity.pdbx_description
1 polymer ?
#
loop_
_entity_poly.entity_id
_entity_poly.type
_entity_poly.pdbx_seq_one_letter_code
_entity_poly.pdbx_strand_id
1 'polypeptide(L)'
;MGFGGISIWQLLIVLVILLLLFGTKRLKNVGSDLGDAIKGFRRSMAREDDESDAPSTPDPLEQGTARRTDQSGPGTQSTRENDRDRT
;
A
#
# COMPACT_ATOMS: atom_id res chain seq x y z
N MET A 1 17.72 -0.24 36.72
CA MET A 1 18.10 -1.42 35.90
C MET A 1 17.57 -1.21 34.49
N GLY A 2 18.17 -0.28 33.73
CA GLY A 2 17.72 0.03 32.38
C GLY A 2 18.23 -1.01 31.38
N PHE A 3 17.68 -0.98 30.17
CA PHE A 3 18.01 -1.79 29.00
C PHE A 3 19.49 -1.71 28.51
N GLY A 4 20.43 -1.26 29.35
CA GLY A 4 21.85 -1.04 29.03
C GLY A 4 22.72 -2.29 28.86
N GLY A 5 22.13 -3.50 28.93
CA GLY A 5 22.79 -4.77 28.60
C GLY A 5 22.38 -5.35 27.24
N ILE A 6 21.33 -4.81 26.62
CA ILE A 6 20.91 -5.23 25.28
C ILE A 6 21.69 -4.37 24.29
N SER A 7 22.85 -4.85 23.89
CA SER A 7 23.62 -4.18 22.84
C SER A 7 22.89 -4.32 21.49
N ILE A 8 23.03 -3.28 20.67
CA ILE A 8 22.40 -3.18 19.34
C ILE A 8 22.73 -4.40 18.47
N TRP A 9 23.90 -5.00 18.69
CA TRP A 9 24.33 -6.21 18.02
C TRP A 9 23.44 -7.43 18.30
N GLN A 10 22.94 -7.58 19.54
CA GLN A 10 22.02 -8.65 19.91
C GLN A 10 20.65 -8.42 19.28
N LEU A 11 20.17 -7.17 19.22
CA LEU A 11 18.90 -6.84 18.57
C LEU A 11 18.92 -7.16 17.07
N LEU A 12 20.04 -6.88 16.38
CA LEU A 12 20.20 -7.25 14.97
C LEU A 12 20.17 -8.77 14.76
N ILE A 13 20.83 -9.55 15.62
CA ILE A 13 20.81 -11.01 15.53
C ILE A 13 19.39 -11.55 15.70
N VAL A 14 18.63 -11.02 16.68
CA VAL A 14 17.25 -11.44 16.93
C VAL A 14 16.33 -11.04 15.79
N LEU A 15 16.50 -9.84 15.23
CA LEU A 15 15.73 -9.35 14.08
C LEU A 15 15.91 -10.26 12.87
N VAL A 16 17.13 -10.71 12.59
CA VAL A 16 17.42 -11.62 11.48
C VAL A 16 16.70 -12.96 11.67
N ILE A 17 16.71 -13.52 12.89
CA ILE A 17 16.02 -14.79 13.19
C ILE A 17 14.50 -14.62 13.00
N LEU A 18 13.91 -13.52 13.46
CA LEU A 18 12.48 -13.25 13.25
C LEU A 18 12.15 -13.08 11.77
N LEU A 19 12.99 -12.39 11.00
CA LEU A 19 12.82 -12.25 9.55
C LEU A 19 12.88 -13.59 8.81
N LEU A 20 13.73 -14.51 9.25
CA LEU A 20 13.83 -15.86 8.69
C LEU A 20 12.61 -16.72 9.06
N LEU A 21 12.11 -16.59 10.29
CA LEU A 21 10.98 -17.38 10.79
C LEU A 21 9.64 -16.91 10.20
N PHE A 22 9.40 -15.60 10.19
CA PHE A 22 8.18 -14.99 9.66
C PHE A 22 8.24 -14.77 8.14
N GLY A 23 9.44 -14.69 7.58
CA GLY A 23 9.69 -14.30 6.19
C GLY A 23 9.55 -12.79 5.96
N THR A 24 10.41 -12.24 5.10
CA THR A 24 10.40 -10.80 4.74
C THR A 24 9.09 -10.35 4.08
N LYS A 25 8.35 -11.26 3.44
CA LYS A 25 7.09 -10.96 2.75
C LYS A 25 5.95 -10.60 3.73
N ARG A 26 5.85 -11.31 4.85
CA ARG A 26 4.85 -11.02 5.90
C ARG A 26 5.21 -9.76 6.67
N LEU A 27 6.49 -9.60 7.02
CA LEU A 27 6.94 -8.40 7.72
C LEU A 27 6.81 -7.14 6.87
N LYS A 28 7.00 -7.22 5.54
CA LYS A 28 6.81 -6.05 4.67
C LYS A 28 5.36 -5.62 4.56
N ASN A 29 4.42 -6.55 4.40
CA ASN A 29 3.00 -6.20 4.29
C ASN A 29 2.50 -5.58 5.60
N VAL A 30 2.74 -6.25 6.74
CA VAL A 30 2.30 -5.78 8.05
C VAL A 30 3.10 -4.55 8.50
N GLY A 31 4.40 -4.53 8.22
CA GLY A 31 5.29 -3.41 8.55
C GLY A 31 5.03 -2.15 7.73
N SER A 32 4.50 -2.25 6.50
CA SER A 32 4.07 -1.06 5.74
C SER A 32 2.88 -0.39 6.43
N ASP A 33 1.86 -1.16 6.79
CA ASP A 33 0.64 -0.65 7.43
C ASP A 33 0.95 -0.03 8.80
N LEU A 34 1.76 -0.73 9.61
CA LEU A 34 2.23 -0.21 10.91
C LEU A 34 3.19 0.96 10.74
N GLY A 35 4.05 0.93 9.71
CA GLY A 35 5.00 1.98 9.41
C GLY A 35 4.32 3.29 9.04
N ASP A 36 3.28 3.24 8.22
CA ASP A 36 2.50 4.41 7.83
C ASP A 36 1.74 5.01 9.03
N ALA A 37 1.16 4.17 9.90
CA ALA A 37 0.53 4.63 11.14
C ALA A 37 1.53 5.33 12.08
N ILE A 38 2.71 4.74 12.26
CA ILE A 38 3.78 5.32 13.11
C ILE A 38 4.36 6.59 12.47
N LYS A 39 4.48 6.64 11.13
CA LYS A 39 4.96 7.83 10.40
C LYS A 39 4.01 9.00 10.58
N GLY A 40 2.71 8.78 10.50
CA GLY A 40 1.68 9.77 10.81
C GLY A 40 1.79 10.27 12.25
N PHE A 41 1.91 9.35 13.21
CA PHE A 41 2.08 9.68 14.63
C PHE A 41 3.33 10.53 14.89
N ARG A 42 4.49 10.14 14.34
CA ARG A 42 5.74 10.91 14.45
C ARG A 42 5.60 12.28 13.80
N ARG A 43 4.91 12.39 12.66
CA ARG A 43 4.70 13.68 11.97
C ARG A 43 3.81 14.62 12.79
N SER A 44 2.78 14.10 13.45
CA SER A 44 1.90 14.88 14.32
C SER A 44 2.64 15.34 15.59
N MET A 45 3.41 14.44 16.20
CA MET A 45 4.23 14.75 17.38
C MET A 45 5.33 15.76 17.06
N ALA A 46 6.00 15.63 15.90
CA ALA A 46 7.03 16.57 15.47
C ALA A 46 6.47 17.96 15.07
N ARG A 47 5.18 18.05 14.72
CA ARG A 47 4.51 19.33 14.40
C ARG A 47 4.18 20.18 15.63
N GLU A 48 4.14 19.60 16.83
CA GLU A 48 3.98 20.37 18.07
C GLU A 48 5.28 21.04 18.51
N ASP A 49 6.45 20.56 18.06
CA ASP A 49 7.77 21.06 18.50
C ASP A 49 8.48 21.99 17.49
N ASP A 50 8.22 21.93 16.17
CA ASP A 50 8.89 22.82 15.20
C ASP A 50 8.03 23.11 13.93
N GLU A 51 7.66 24.38 13.72
CA GLU A 51 6.99 24.93 12.52
C GLU A 51 7.96 25.09 11.33
N SER A 52 8.71 24.04 10.95
CA SER A 52 9.57 24.11 9.76
C SER A 52 9.87 22.71 9.20
N ASP A 53 9.11 22.33 8.17
CA ASP A 53 9.56 21.78 6.87
C ASP A 53 8.51 20.81 6.24
N ALA A 54 8.38 20.92 4.93
CA ALA A 54 7.16 20.68 4.16
C ALA A 54 7.05 19.24 3.60
N PRO A 55 6.28 19.00 2.52
CA PRO A 55 5.30 17.92 2.41
C PRO A 55 5.95 16.56 2.16
N SER A 56 5.32 15.49 2.63
CA SER A 56 5.65 14.15 2.16
C SER A 56 4.36 13.44 1.81
N THR A 57 3.81 13.81 0.66
CA THR A 57 2.93 12.94 -0.12
C THR A 57 3.72 11.66 -0.41
N PRO A 58 3.31 10.48 0.07
CA PRO A 58 3.64 9.28 -0.64
C PRO A 58 2.79 9.31 -1.92
N ASP A 59 3.44 9.57 -3.04
CA ASP A 59 2.94 9.20 -4.36
C ASP A 59 2.41 7.76 -4.24
N PRO A 60 1.10 7.51 -4.40
CA PRO A 60 0.63 6.16 -4.58
C PRO A 60 1.27 5.70 -5.89
N LEU A 61 2.17 4.73 -5.80
CA LEU A 61 2.53 3.92 -6.95
C LEU A 61 1.24 3.26 -7.43
N GLU A 62 0.52 3.95 -8.31
CA GLU A 62 -0.41 3.39 -9.27
C GLU A 62 0.41 2.46 -10.19
N GLN A 63 0.70 1.27 -9.70
CA GLN A 63 1.02 0.12 -10.53
C GLN A 63 -0.07 -0.91 -10.28
N GLY A 64 -1.17 -0.71 -11.01
CA GLY A 64 -2.33 -1.60 -10.98
C GLY A 64 -3.49 -1.17 -11.89
N THR A 65 -3.48 0.04 -12.45
CA THR A 65 -4.49 0.54 -13.41
C THR A 65 -3.95 0.57 -14.84
N ALA A 66 -3.29 -0.52 -15.26
CA ALA A 66 -3.19 -0.82 -16.68
C ALA A 66 -4.55 -1.31 -17.19
N ARG A 67 -5.26 -0.40 -17.86
CA ARG A 67 -6.45 -0.58 -18.72
C ARG A 67 -7.81 -0.70 -18.02
N ARG A 68 -8.44 0.46 -17.82
CA ARG A 68 -9.86 0.64 -18.12
C ARG A 68 -10.07 1.87 -19.01
N THR A 69 -9.98 1.63 -20.31
CA THR A 69 -10.87 2.25 -21.31
C THR A 69 -11.62 1.05 -21.87
N ASP A 70 -12.76 0.71 -21.26
CA ASP A 70 -14.06 1.03 -21.87
C ASP A 70 -14.03 0.92 -23.40
N GLN A 71 -14.24 -0.29 -23.89
CA GLN A 71 -15.23 -0.58 -24.91
C GLN A 71 -15.77 -1.98 -24.61
N SER A 72 -16.57 -2.03 -23.56
CA SER A 72 -17.55 -3.10 -23.38
C SER A 72 -18.64 -2.86 -24.42
N GLY A 73 -18.45 -3.34 -25.65
CA GLY A 73 -19.57 -3.56 -26.55
C GLY A 73 -20.26 -4.86 -26.14
N PRO A 74 -21.45 -4.84 -25.52
CA PRO A 74 -22.22 -6.07 -25.40
C PRO A 74 -22.69 -6.43 -26.81
N GLY A 75 -22.06 -7.44 -27.39
CA GLY A 75 -22.55 -8.16 -28.57
C GLY A 75 -23.86 -8.87 -28.25
N THR A 76 -24.94 -8.10 -28.15
CA THR A 76 -26.32 -8.61 -28.08
C THR A 76 -27.23 -7.64 -28.82
N GLN A 77 -27.25 -7.79 -30.14
CA GLN A 77 -28.41 -7.41 -30.94
C GLN A 77 -28.66 -8.50 -31.99
N SER A 78 -28.87 -9.72 -31.50
CA SER A 78 -29.52 -10.80 -32.24
C SER A 78 -31.03 -10.75 -31.99
N THR A 79 -31.66 -9.62 -32.33
CA THR A 79 -33.10 -9.51 -32.59
C THR A 79 -33.29 -8.33 -33.55
N ARG A 80 -33.09 -8.56 -34.85
CA ARG A 80 -33.80 -7.75 -35.86
C ARG A 80 -35.22 -8.27 -35.90
N GLU A 81 -35.97 -7.76 -34.94
CA GLU A 81 -37.41 -7.72 -34.91
C GLU A 81 -37.91 -6.98 -36.16
N ASN A 82 -38.59 -7.74 -37.01
CA ASN A 82 -39.81 -7.36 -37.72
C ASN A 82 -39.82 -6.18 -38.73
N ASP A 83 -40.49 -6.47 -39.85
CA ASP A 83 -41.30 -5.51 -40.61
C ASP A 83 -40.58 -4.49 -41.53
N ARG A 84 -40.04 -4.92 -42.68
CA ARG A 84 -39.87 -4.03 -43.88
C ARG A 84 -39.86 -4.71 -45.26
N ASP A 85 -40.33 -5.94 -45.42
CA ASP A 85 -40.59 -6.53 -46.75
C ASP A 85 -42.09 -6.77 -46.96
N ARG A 86 -42.82 -5.65 -47.00
CA ARG A 86 -44.11 -5.51 -47.66
C ARG A 86 -43.93 -4.50 -48.78
N THR A 87 -43.49 -4.97 -49.95
CA THR A 87 -43.86 -4.52 -51.30
C THR A 87 -43.26 -5.46 -52.33
#